data_AF-A0A5E4JBP3-F1
#
_entry.id   AF-A0A5E4JBP3-F1
#
_cell.length_a   1.000
_cell.length_b   1.000
_cell.length_c   1.000
_cell.angle_alpha   90.00
_cell.angle_beta   90.00
_cell.angle_gamma   90.00
#
_symmetry.space_group_name_H-M   'P 1'
#
loop_
_entity.id
_entity.type
_entity.pdbx_description
1 polymer ?
#
loop_
_entity_poly.entity_id
_entity_poly.type
_entity_poly.pdbx_seq_one_letter_code
_entity_poly.pdbx_strand_id
1 'polypeptide(L)'
;MGKSQINLLINKYDDLFSSFDAREYDAKSISDDFLNQCRKACLDKKAGDIELLIMVNDKIRSRVTEEIIKKRLKGHFSKHYSMIKSDRARIIRKSLIFITLGLIFSVLTTLTHYYMDEPKSLVTSMILIILEPASWFFLWEGLSILLFEPSKIKSELEFYNKMSNADILFESHNILL
;
A
#
# COMPACT_ATOMS: atom_id res chain seq x y z
N MET A 1 1.98 -7.63 -27.73
CA MET A 1 2.91 -8.08 -26.66
C MET A 1 2.13 -9.02 -25.78
N GLY A 2 2.63 -10.23 -25.50
CA GLY A 2 1.94 -11.18 -24.62
C GLY A 2 1.93 -10.68 -23.19
N LYS A 3 0.88 -10.98 -22.43
CA LYS A 3 0.85 -10.68 -20.99
C LYS A 3 1.92 -11.49 -20.27
N SER A 4 2.50 -10.92 -19.21
CA SER A 4 3.47 -11.54 -18.34
C SER A 4 2.79 -12.52 -17.38
N GLN A 5 3.14 -13.80 -17.48
CA GLN A 5 2.48 -14.86 -16.72
C GLN A 5 3.19 -15.14 -15.38
N ILE A 6 2.41 -15.33 -14.32
CA ILE A 6 2.83 -15.83 -13.01
C ILE A 6 2.20 -17.22 -12.85
N ASN A 7 3.03 -18.26 -12.79
CA ASN A 7 2.58 -19.64 -12.63
C ASN A 7 2.77 -20.09 -11.18
N LEU A 8 1.69 -20.54 -10.54
CA LEU A 8 1.73 -21.11 -9.20
C LEU A 8 1.12 -22.51 -9.22
N LEU A 9 1.91 -23.50 -8.84
CA LEU A 9 1.44 -24.87 -8.65
C LEU A 9 0.89 -25.04 -7.23
N ILE A 10 -0.32 -25.56 -7.11
CA ILE A 10 -0.93 -25.91 -5.82
C ILE A 10 -1.36 -27.38 -5.79
N ASN A 11 -1.25 -27.99 -4.61
CA ASN A 11 -1.71 -29.38 -4.41
C ASN A 11 -3.19 -29.42 -4.08
N LYS A 12 -3.68 -28.41 -3.34
CA LYS A 12 -5.08 -28.24 -2.96
C LYS A 12 -5.43 -26.76 -2.89
N TYR A 13 -6.71 -26.42 -3.03
CA TYR A 13 -7.16 -25.03 -2.94
C TYR A 13 -6.81 -24.36 -1.60
N ASP A 14 -6.73 -25.12 -0.51
CA ASP A 14 -6.31 -24.60 0.80
C ASP A 14 -4.89 -24.01 0.80
N ASP A 15 -4.02 -24.35 -0.15
CA ASP A 15 -2.67 -23.79 -0.23
C ASP A 15 -2.69 -22.27 -0.52
N LEU A 16 -3.81 -21.77 -1.07
CA LEU A 16 -4.04 -20.33 -1.31
C LEU A 16 -4.47 -19.58 -0.04
N PHE A 17 -4.82 -20.29 1.04
CA PHE A 17 -5.48 -19.74 2.21
C PHE A 17 -4.74 -20.07 3.51
N SER A 18 -5.01 -19.28 4.55
CA SER A 18 -4.47 -19.53 5.87
C SER A 18 -5.03 -20.83 6.46
N SER A 19 -4.14 -21.68 6.96
CA SER A 19 -4.49 -22.92 7.68
C SER A 19 -5.10 -22.65 9.06
N PHE A 20 -4.94 -21.43 9.60
CA PHE A 20 -5.53 -21.02 10.87
C PHE A 20 -6.99 -20.55 10.74
N ASP A 21 -7.47 -20.38 9.51
CA ASP A 21 -8.80 -19.86 9.24
C ASP A 21 -9.75 -21.00 8.83
N ALA A 22 -10.71 -21.32 9.68
CA ALA A 22 -11.66 -22.41 9.44
C ALA A 22 -12.86 -22.02 8.54
N ARG A 23 -12.92 -20.78 8.05
CA ARG A 23 -14.03 -20.32 7.19
C ARG A 23 -13.96 -20.93 5.79
N GLU A 24 -15.08 -20.86 5.08
CA GLU A 24 -15.22 -21.22 3.67
C GLU A 24 -14.44 -20.28 2.74
N TYR A 25 -14.13 -20.73 1.53
CA TYR A 25 -13.24 -20.01 0.59
C TYR A 25 -13.69 -18.59 0.22
N ASP A 26 -14.96 -18.26 0.34
CA ASP A 26 -15.50 -16.92 0.07
C ASP A 26 -15.16 -15.91 1.18
N ALA A 27 -14.85 -16.38 2.39
CA ALA A 27 -14.52 -15.56 3.56
C ALA A 27 -13.13 -15.84 4.15
N LYS A 28 -12.53 -16.99 3.80
CA LYS A 28 -11.22 -17.45 4.30
C LYS A 28 -10.12 -16.44 3.99
N SER A 29 -9.19 -16.27 4.92
CA SER A 29 -8.04 -15.38 4.79
C SER A 29 -7.03 -15.98 3.82
N ILE A 30 -6.47 -15.14 2.94
CA ILE A 30 -5.43 -15.57 2.01
C ILE A 30 -4.14 -15.87 2.79
N SER A 31 -3.42 -16.91 2.37
CA SER A 31 -2.14 -17.29 2.99
C SER A 31 -1.06 -16.24 2.75
N ASP A 32 -0.28 -15.93 3.80
CA ASP A 32 0.90 -15.07 3.66
C ASP A 32 1.96 -15.70 2.75
N ASP A 33 2.08 -17.04 2.75
CA ASP A 33 3.02 -17.73 1.85
C ASP A 33 2.62 -17.50 0.38
N PHE A 34 1.35 -17.69 0.05
CA PHE A 34 0.82 -17.39 -1.29
C PHE A 34 1.07 -15.94 -1.69
N LEU A 35 0.78 -14.98 -0.79
CA LEU A 35 1.02 -13.56 -1.05
C LEU A 35 2.51 -13.27 -1.28
N ASN A 36 3.40 -13.90 -0.52
CA ASN A 36 4.84 -13.75 -0.66
C ASN A 36 5.35 -14.33 -1.98
N GLN A 37 4.83 -15.47 -2.44
CA GLN A 37 5.16 -16.02 -3.75
C GLN A 37 4.69 -15.11 -4.88
N CYS A 38 3.45 -14.61 -4.82
CA CYS A 38 2.95 -13.62 -5.78
C CYS A 38 3.84 -12.37 -5.83
N ARG A 39 4.26 -11.88 -4.65
CA ARG A 39 5.10 -10.68 -4.53
C ARG A 39 6.44 -10.89 -5.21
N LYS A 40 7.13 -12.01 -4.94
CA LYS A 40 8.39 -12.38 -5.61
C LYS A 40 8.21 -12.50 -7.11
N ALA A 41 7.16 -13.20 -7.56
CA ALA A 41 6.93 -13.49 -8.98
C ALA A 41 6.51 -12.26 -9.81
N CYS A 42 6.02 -11.19 -9.18
CA CYS A 42 5.59 -9.99 -9.89
C CYS A 42 6.61 -8.85 -9.90
N LEU A 43 7.79 -9.02 -9.27
CA LEU A 43 8.80 -7.95 -9.09
C LEU A 43 9.23 -7.33 -10.42
N ASP A 44 9.55 -8.17 -11.41
CA ASP A 44 10.03 -7.83 -12.75
C ASP A 44 8.91 -7.52 -13.76
N LYS A 45 7.65 -7.70 -13.37
CA LYS A 45 6.50 -7.57 -14.27
C LYS A 45 5.93 -6.15 -14.25
N LYS A 46 5.45 -5.67 -15.40
CA LYS A 46 4.73 -4.38 -15.49
C LYS A 46 3.28 -4.55 -15.04
N ALA A 47 2.69 -3.48 -14.48
CA ALA A 47 1.29 -3.46 -14.11
C ALA A 47 0.39 -3.48 -15.36
N GLY A 48 -0.78 -4.12 -15.26
CA GLY A 48 -1.76 -4.22 -16.37
C GLY A 48 -1.54 -5.41 -17.31
N ASP A 49 -0.35 -6.04 -17.28
CA ASP A 49 0.01 -7.15 -18.15
C ASP A 49 0.27 -8.44 -17.36
N ILE A 50 -0.49 -8.72 -16.30
CA ILE A 50 -0.24 -9.90 -15.45
C ILE A 50 -1.38 -10.90 -15.57
N GLU A 51 -1.03 -12.15 -15.88
CA GLU A 51 -1.93 -13.30 -15.75
C GLU A 51 -1.40 -14.18 -14.61
N LEU A 52 -2.21 -14.34 -13.56
CA LEU A 52 -1.95 -15.26 -12.47
C LEU A 52 -2.57 -16.60 -12.81
N LEU A 53 -1.74 -17.54 -13.26
CA LEU A 53 -2.14 -18.89 -13.56
C LEU A 53 -1.92 -19.81 -12.35
N ILE A 54 -3.02 -20.33 -11.81
CA ILE A 54 -3.02 -21.28 -10.71
C ILE A 54 -3.19 -22.69 -11.29
N MET A 55 -2.12 -23.47 -11.24
CA MET A 55 -2.07 -24.83 -11.73
C MET A 55 -2.54 -25.79 -10.65
N VAL A 56 -3.56 -26.58 -10.96
CA VAL A 56 -4.23 -27.50 -10.02
C VAL A 56 -4.30 -28.90 -10.62
N ASN A 57 -4.23 -29.93 -9.77
CA ASN A 57 -4.45 -31.30 -10.21
C ASN A 57 -5.88 -31.50 -10.70
N ASP A 58 -6.04 -32.09 -11.89
CA ASP A 58 -7.34 -32.34 -12.53
C ASP A 58 -8.33 -33.09 -11.65
N LYS A 59 -7.85 -33.99 -10.78
CA LYS A 59 -8.71 -34.80 -9.91
C LYS A 59 -9.51 -33.98 -8.90
N ILE A 60 -9.04 -32.78 -8.54
CA ILE A 60 -9.67 -31.93 -7.53
C ILE A 60 -10.27 -30.65 -8.13
N ARG A 61 -10.19 -30.48 -9.46
CA ARG A 61 -10.68 -29.27 -10.11
C ARG A 61 -12.20 -29.14 -9.98
N SER A 62 -12.63 -27.96 -9.56
CA SER A 62 -14.04 -27.61 -9.45
C SER A 62 -14.24 -26.18 -9.93
N ARG A 63 -14.91 -26.02 -11.08
CA ARG A 63 -15.19 -24.70 -11.65
C ARG A 63 -15.96 -23.80 -10.69
N VAL A 64 -16.89 -24.37 -9.91
CA VAL A 64 -17.66 -23.62 -8.91
C VAL A 64 -16.73 -23.08 -7.82
N THR A 65 -15.84 -23.93 -7.31
CA THR A 65 -14.86 -23.54 -6.29
C THR A 65 -13.86 -22.51 -6.82
N GLU A 66 -13.37 -22.70 -8.05
CA GLU A 66 -12.44 -21.79 -8.73
C GLU A 66 -13.02 -20.39 -8.91
N GLU A 67 -14.31 -20.26 -9.26
CA GLU A 67 -14.97 -18.94 -9.38
C GLU A 67 -15.13 -18.25 -8.01
N ILE A 68 -15.44 -19.02 -6.94
CA ILE A 68 -15.48 -18.49 -5.58
C ILE A 68 -14.11 -17.94 -5.17
N ILE A 69 -13.05 -18.73 -5.39
CA ILE A 69 -11.68 -18.36 -5.06
C ILE A 69 -11.24 -17.15 -5.89
N LYS A 70 -11.52 -17.13 -7.20
CA LYS A 70 -11.22 -16.01 -8.09
C LYS A 70 -11.83 -14.71 -7.58
N LYS A 71 -13.12 -14.74 -7.23
CA LYS A 71 -13.82 -13.60 -6.63
C LYS A 71 -13.18 -13.17 -5.31
N ARG A 72 -12.81 -14.13 -4.45
CA ARG A 72 -12.15 -13.87 -3.18
C ARG A 72 -10.80 -13.18 -3.34
N LEU A 73 -9.93 -13.71 -4.21
CA LEU A 73 -8.61 -13.16 -4.50
C LEU A 73 -8.71 -11.75 -5.08
N LYS A 74 -9.55 -11.55 -6.11
CA LYS A 74 -9.79 -10.22 -6.70
C LYS A 74 -10.30 -9.21 -5.66
N GLY A 75 -11.25 -9.64 -4.82
CA GLY A 75 -11.79 -8.81 -3.74
C GLY A 75 -10.72 -8.41 -2.73
N HIS A 76 -9.86 -9.34 -2.32
CA HIS A 76 -8.75 -9.05 -1.41
C HIS A 76 -7.76 -8.05 -2.02
N PHE A 77 -7.23 -8.31 -3.22
CA PHE A 77 -6.25 -7.43 -3.85
C PHE A 77 -6.80 -6.02 -4.09
N SER A 78 -8.05 -5.91 -4.55
CA SER A 78 -8.69 -4.61 -4.80
C SER A 78 -8.95 -3.83 -3.51
N LYS A 79 -9.37 -4.52 -2.45
CA LYS A 79 -9.57 -3.92 -1.12
C LYS A 79 -8.26 -3.39 -0.56
N HIS A 80 -7.21 -4.21 -0.54
CA HIS A 80 -5.90 -3.80 -0.02
C HIS A 80 -5.26 -2.69 -0.85
N TYR A 81 -5.39 -2.74 -2.18
CA TYR A 81 -4.95 -1.65 -3.05
C TYR A 81 -5.62 -0.31 -2.66
N SER A 82 -6.95 -0.33 -2.49
CA SER A 82 -7.72 0.86 -2.13
C SER A 82 -7.35 1.40 -0.75
N MET A 83 -7.15 0.50 0.23
CA MET A 83 -6.71 0.86 1.58
C MET A 83 -5.34 1.55 1.55
N ILE A 84 -4.33 0.93 0.95
CA ILE A 84 -2.96 1.46 0.90
C ILE A 84 -2.91 2.77 0.08
N LYS A 85 -3.69 2.87 -1.00
CA LYS A 85 -3.83 4.10 -1.78
C LYS A 85 -4.39 5.24 -0.93
N SER A 86 -5.40 4.96 -0.10
CA SER A 86 -5.97 5.94 0.82
C SER A 86 -4.99 6.33 1.94
N ASP A 87 -4.20 5.37 2.45
CA ASP A 87 -3.16 5.63 3.44
C ASP A 87 -2.05 6.51 2.87
N ARG A 88 -1.62 6.27 1.63
CA ARG A 88 -0.67 7.15 0.94
C ARG A 88 -1.19 8.57 0.82
N ALA A 89 -2.45 8.74 0.42
CA ALA A 89 -3.07 10.06 0.32
C ALA A 89 -3.15 10.76 1.70
N ARG A 90 -3.44 10.00 2.76
CA ARG A 90 -3.46 10.51 4.13
C ARG A 90 -2.07 10.96 4.60
N ILE A 91 -1.02 10.20 4.30
CA ILE A 91 0.37 10.56 4.59
C ILE A 91 0.74 11.88 3.89
N ILE A 92 0.44 11.98 2.59
CA ILE A 92 0.71 13.19 1.81
C ILE A 92 -0.08 14.40 2.33
N ARG A 93 -1.37 14.21 2.68
CA ARG A 93 -2.17 15.30 3.25
C ARG A 93 -1.59 15.78 4.58
N LYS A 94 -1.18 14.84 5.46
CA LYS A 94 -0.56 15.17 6.75
C LYS A 94 0.73 15.95 6.56
N SER A 95 1.61 15.53 5.64
CA SER A 95 2.85 16.26 5.38
C SER A 95 2.60 17.66 4.85
N LEU A 96 1.65 17.83 3.92
CA LEU A 96 1.28 19.16 3.41
C LEU A 96 0.73 20.07 4.51
N ILE A 97 -0.07 19.55 5.43
CA ILE A 97 -0.56 20.33 6.58
C ILE A 97 0.62 20.79 7.45
N PHE A 98 1.57 19.91 7.76
CA PHE A 98 2.75 20.23 8.56
C PHE A 98 3.63 21.30 7.88
N ILE A 99 3.93 21.13 6.59
CA ILE A 99 4.70 22.11 5.81
C ILE A 99 3.97 23.46 5.80
N THR A 100 2.66 23.46 5.57
CA THR A 100 1.87 24.71 5.51
C THR A 100 1.88 25.43 6.86
N LEU A 101 1.71 24.71 7.98
CA LEU A 101 1.80 25.29 9.32
C LEU A 101 3.20 25.86 9.60
N GLY A 102 4.25 25.13 9.24
CA GLY A 102 5.63 25.59 9.40
C GLY A 102 5.93 26.86 8.59
N LEU A 103 5.42 26.96 7.36
CA LEU A 103 5.51 28.18 6.54
C LEU A 103 4.74 29.34 7.16
N ILE A 104 3.51 29.11 7.65
CA ILE A 104 2.71 30.14 8.32
C ILE A 104 3.45 30.68 9.55
N PHE A 105 4.00 29.81 10.39
CA PHE A 105 4.77 30.21 11.56
C PHE A 105 6.04 30.97 11.20
N SER A 106 6.71 30.55 10.11
CA SER A 106 7.90 31.24 9.60
C SER A 106 7.56 32.66 9.14
N VAL A 107 6.49 32.83 8.36
CA VAL A 107 6.01 34.15 7.91
C VAL A 107 5.62 35.03 9.10
N LEU A 108 4.88 34.50 10.07
CA LEU A 108 4.50 35.25 11.27
C LEU A 108 5.71 35.69 12.09
N THR A 109 6.71 34.82 12.24
CA THR A 109 7.98 35.15 12.91
C THR A 109 8.70 36.29 12.17
N THR A 110 8.86 36.16 10.85
CA THR A 110 9.52 37.17 10.02
C THR A 110 8.79 38.52 10.04
N LEU A 111 7.45 38.51 9.97
CA LEU A 111 6.66 39.74 10.04
C LEU A 111 6.79 40.41 11.40
N THR A 112 6.80 39.62 12.48
CA THR A 112 6.99 40.18 13.83
C THR A 112 8.36 40.82 13.96
N HIS A 113 9.43 40.16 13.52
CA HIS A 113 10.78 40.74 13.51
C HIS A 113 10.92 41.98 12.61
N TYR A 114 10.20 42.02 11.47
CA TYR A 114 10.26 43.15 10.55
C TYR A 114 9.50 44.39 11.04
N TYR A 115 8.32 44.21 11.65
CA TYR A 115 7.48 45.33 12.09
C TYR A 115 7.70 45.72 13.55
N MET A 116 8.30 44.85 14.36
CA MET A 116 8.63 45.10 15.76
C MET A 116 10.15 45.00 15.92
N ASP A 117 10.85 46.13 15.73
CA ASP A 117 12.31 46.23 15.87
C ASP A 117 12.83 45.60 17.18
N GLU A 118 12.01 45.57 18.25
CA GLU A 118 12.15 44.67 19.41
C GLU A 118 10.78 44.28 20.01
N PRO A 119 10.65 43.09 20.63
CA PRO A 119 9.42 42.68 21.29
C PRO A 119 9.14 43.57 22.53
N LYS A 120 8.26 44.56 22.36
CA LYS A 120 7.90 45.54 23.39
C LYS A 120 7.13 44.97 24.59
N SER A 121 6.74 43.70 24.54
CA SER A 121 5.94 43.00 25.55
C SER A 121 6.48 41.61 25.80
N LEU A 122 6.51 41.20 27.07
CA LEU A 122 6.89 39.85 27.50
C LEU A 122 6.07 38.76 26.77
N VAL A 123 4.80 39.03 26.48
CA VAL A 123 3.92 38.12 25.74
C VAL A 123 4.42 37.90 24.31
N THR A 124 4.84 38.95 23.62
CA THR A 124 5.38 38.86 22.26
C THR A 124 6.68 38.05 22.25
N SER A 125 7.55 38.27 23.23
CA SER A 125 8.79 37.49 23.38
C SER A 125 8.50 36.01 23.60
N MET A 126 7.54 35.67 24.46
CA MET A 126 7.14 34.28 24.70
C MET A 126 6.58 33.60 23.44
N ILE A 127 5.77 34.32 22.66
CA ILE A 127 5.22 33.80 21.40
C ILE A 127 6.36 33.50 20.42
N LEU A 128 7.31 34.43 20.24
CA LEU A 128 8.43 34.26 19.32
C LEU A 128 9.32 33.07 19.71
N ILE A 129 9.63 32.91 21.00
CA ILE A 129 10.42 31.78 21.54
C ILE A 129 9.78 30.43 21.21
N ILE A 130 8.46 30.35 21.06
CA ILE A 130 7.76 29.11 20.67
C ILE A 130 7.64 29.01 19.16
N LEU A 131 7.33 30.12 18.49
CA LEU A 131 7.03 30.17 17.06
C LEU A 131 8.26 29.85 16.21
N GLU A 132 9.44 30.28 16.62
CA GLU A 132 10.71 29.97 15.96
C GLU A 132 11.02 28.45 15.95
N PRO A 133 11.10 27.76 17.11
CA PRO A 133 11.31 26.33 17.13
C PRO A 133 10.14 25.55 16.51
N ALA A 134 8.90 26.05 16.62
CA ALA A 134 7.76 25.43 15.95
C ALA A 134 7.89 25.51 14.42
N SER A 135 8.30 26.66 13.88
CA SER A 135 8.46 26.89 12.44
C SER A 135 9.39 25.86 11.79
N TRP A 136 10.62 25.74 12.30
CA TRP A 136 11.58 24.79 11.73
C TRP A 136 11.09 23.35 11.94
N PHE A 137 10.54 23.03 13.12
CA PHE A 137 10.08 21.67 13.43
C PHE A 137 9.00 21.20 12.45
N PHE A 138 7.93 21.99 12.28
CA PHE A 138 6.81 21.63 11.40
C PHE A 138 7.26 21.53 9.93
N LEU A 139 8.16 22.40 9.49
CA LEU A 139 8.74 22.34 8.14
C LEU A 139 9.53 21.04 7.91
N TRP A 140 10.49 20.76 8.78
CA TRP A 140 11.38 19.60 8.62
C TRP A 140 10.67 18.29 8.81
N GLU A 141 9.78 18.20 9.80
CA GLU A 141 8.96 17.00 10.02
C GLU A 141 8.02 16.76 8.84
N GLY A 142 7.36 17.82 8.34
CA GLY A 142 6.50 17.72 7.16
C GLY A 142 7.27 17.25 5.92
N LEU A 143 8.46 17.80 5.67
CA LEU A 143 9.32 17.40 4.55
C LEU A 143 9.84 15.95 4.72
N SER A 144 10.27 15.57 5.92
CA SER A 144 10.71 14.22 6.26
C SER A 144 9.61 13.19 5.96
N ILE A 145 8.39 13.43 6.44
CA ILE A 145 7.23 12.58 6.15
C ILE A 145 6.99 12.51 4.64
N LEU A 146 6.99 13.65 3.94
CA LEU A 146 6.72 13.70 2.50
C LEU A 146 7.73 12.89 1.67
N LEU A 147 9.01 12.94 2.04
CA LEU A 147 10.08 12.28 1.28
C LEU A 147 10.22 10.80 1.63
N PHE A 148 10.15 10.43 2.91
CA PHE A 148 10.51 9.09 3.36
C PHE A 148 9.30 8.15 3.51
N GLU A 149 8.17 8.61 4.07
CA GLU A 149 7.05 7.72 4.37
C GLU A 149 6.37 7.13 3.12
N PRO A 150 6.08 7.90 2.05
CA PRO A 150 5.51 7.33 0.82
C PRO A 150 6.39 6.27 0.16
N SER A 151 7.71 6.35 0.34
CA SER A 151 8.66 5.38 -0.24
C SER A 151 8.54 4.00 0.43
N LYS A 152 8.26 3.96 1.74
CA LYS A 152 8.12 2.73 2.53
C LYS A 152 6.94 1.87 2.05
N ILE A 153 5.85 2.51 1.63
CA ILE A 153 4.63 1.82 1.17
C ILE A 153 4.55 1.65 -0.35
N LYS A 154 5.52 2.20 -1.09
CA LYS A 154 5.50 2.21 -2.57
C LYS A 154 5.46 0.80 -3.16
N SER A 155 6.35 -0.08 -2.68
CA SER A 155 6.44 -1.46 -3.17
C SER A 155 5.16 -2.25 -2.91
N GLU A 156 4.53 -2.01 -1.77
CA GLU A 156 3.27 -2.65 -1.40
C GLU A 156 2.10 -2.14 -2.26
N LEU A 157 2.03 -0.82 -2.48
CA LEU A 157 1.04 -0.22 -3.37
C LEU A 157 1.18 -0.75 -4.81
N GLU A 158 2.41 -0.87 -5.31
CA GLU A 158 2.68 -1.41 -6.64
C GLU A 158 2.29 -2.89 -6.74
N PHE A 159 2.60 -3.70 -5.73
CA PHE A 159 2.19 -5.11 -5.66
C PHE A 159 0.67 -5.27 -5.74
N TYR A 160 -0.09 -4.59 -4.87
CA TYR A 160 -1.54 -4.70 -4.87
C TYR A 160 -2.18 -4.08 -6.13
N ASN A 161 -1.57 -3.04 -6.72
CA ASN A 161 -1.99 -2.51 -8.01
C ASN A 161 -1.83 -3.55 -9.13
N LYS A 162 -0.69 -4.25 -9.16
CA LYS A 162 -0.42 -5.33 -10.12
C LYS A 162 -1.44 -6.46 -9.98
N MET A 163 -1.62 -6.98 -8.76
CA MET A 163 -2.47 -8.14 -8.51
C MET A 163 -3.97 -7.84 -8.60
N SER A 164 -4.42 -6.63 -8.27
CA SER A 164 -5.84 -6.26 -8.43
C SER A 164 -6.27 -6.22 -9.90
N ASN A 165 -5.37 -5.81 -10.79
CA ASN A 165 -5.59 -5.78 -12.24
C ASN A 165 -5.27 -7.12 -12.93
N ALA A 166 -4.59 -8.05 -12.27
CA ALA A 166 -4.16 -9.32 -12.88
C ALA A 166 -5.35 -10.26 -13.17
N ASP A 167 -5.36 -10.89 -14.35
CA ASP A 167 -6.35 -11.92 -14.66
C ASP A 167 -5.98 -13.22 -13.95
N ILE A 168 -6.94 -13.80 -13.22
CA ILE A 168 -6.70 -15.03 -12.46
C ILE A 168 -7.32 -16.19 -13.24
N LEU A 169 -6.49 -17.17 -13.59
CA LEU A 169 -6.87 -18.33 -14.39
C LEU A 169 -6.51 -19.61 -13.63
N PHE A 170 -7.29 -20.66 -13.86
CA PHE A 170 -7.01 -21.99 -13.33
C PHE A 170 -6.77 -22.96 -14.48
N GLU A 171 -5.65 -23.66 -14.45
CA GLU A 171 -5.28 -24.68 -15.43
C GLU A 171 -4.97 -26.01 -14.77
N SER A 172 -5.18 -27.05 -15.56
CA SER A 172 -4.78 -28.42 -15.27
C SER A 172 -3.26 -28.56 -15.30
N HIS A 173 -2.65 -29.12 -14.25
CA HIS A 173 -1.31 -29.67 -14.37
C HIS A 173 -1.37 -31.20 -14.28
N ASN A 174 -1.13 -31.85 -15.42
CA ASN A 174 -0.99 -33.31 -15.48
C ASN A 174 0.42 -33.68 -15.06
N ILE A 175 0.58 -34.13 -13.81
CA ILE A 175 1.73 -34.93 -13.44
C ILE A 175 1.45 -36.33 -13.98
N LEU A 176 2.10 -36.68 -15.09
CA LEU A 176 2.31 -38.08 -15.49
C LEU A 176 3.16 -38.73 -14.39
N LEU A 177 2.51 -39.34 -13.40
CA LEU A 177 3.13 -40.32 -12.51
C LEU A 177 2.87 -41.71 -13.08
#